data_AF-A0A0R2D687-F1
#
_entry.id   AF-A0A0R2D687-F1
#
_cell.length_a   1.000
_cell.length_b   1.000
_cell.length_c   1.000
_cell.angle_alpha   90.00
_cell.angle_beta   90.00
_cell.angle_gamma   90.00
#
_symmetry.space_group_name_H-M   'P 1'
#
loop_
_entity.id
_entity.type
_entity.pdbx_description
1 polymer ?
#
loop_
_entity_poly.entity_id
_entity_poly.type
_entity_poly.pdbx_seq_one_letter_code
_entity_poly.pdbx_strand_id
1 'polypeptide(L)'
;MTNDDIMASPDIKKMIADAKYPSRTKQVFNFTLIEMKKKQLRPTHTQLLVLANHLSEMVTRSNEHQQLTAVDPKLFDQVSRSAMEIAEKVTNKIGDLAESEKYVLSIHFEAAKQKA
;
A
#
# COMPACT_ATOMS: atom_id res chain seq x y z
N MET A 1 -1.07 -16.06 -9.31
CA MET A 1 -1.37 -14.75 -9.92
C MET A 1 -0.08 -13.94 -9.96
N THR A 2 0.36 -13.56 -11.15
CA THR A 2 1.53 -12.70 -11.38
C THR A 2 1.17 -11.24 -11.12
N ASN A 3 2.18 -10.34 -11.06
CA ASN A 3 1.90 -8.90 -10.97
C ASN A 3 1.17 -8.42 -12.22
N ASP A 4 1.49 -8.96 -13.40
CA ASP A 4 0.82 -8.61 -14.65
C ASP A 4 -0.65 -9.02 -14.63
N ASP A 5 -0.99 -10.18 -14.07
CA ASP A 5 -2.39 -10.61 -13.89
C ASP A 5 -3.16 -9.64 -12.97
N ILE A 6 -2.54 -9.21 -11.86
CA ILE A 6 -3.15 -8.24 -10.93
C ILE A 6 -3.40 -6.91 -11.65
N MET A 7 -2.38 -6.41 -12.36
CA MET A 7 -2.47 -5.17 -13.12
C MET A 7 -3.41 -5.27 -14.32
N ALA A 8 -3.72 -6.49 -14.78
CA ALA A 8 -4.67 -6.75 -15.85
C ALA A 8 -6.13 -6.73 -15.38
N SER A 9 -6.39 -6.92 -14.08
CA SER A 9 -7.74 -6.94 -13.49
C SER A 9 -8.53 -5.67 -13.83
N PRO A 10 -9.78 -5.79 -14.34
CA PRO A 10 -10.62 -4.64 -14.68
C PRO A 10 -10.85 -3.69 -13.49
N ASP A 11 -11.12 -4.24 -12.31
CA ASP A 11 -11.44 -3.45 -11.12
C ASP A 11 -10.22 -2.66 -10.62
N ILE A 12 -9.05 -3.30 -10.62
CA ILE A 12 -7.78 -2.63 -10.27
C ILE A 12 -7.43 -1.55 -11.30
N LYS A 13 -7.59 -1.85 -12.60
CA LYS A 13 -7.37 -0.86 -13.68
C LYS A 13 -8.29 0.34 -13.51
N LYS A 14 -9.57 0.09 -13.26
CA LYS A 14 -10.56 1.16 -13.06
C LYS A 14 -10.22 1.99 -11.83
N MET A 15 -9.92 1.36 -10.70
CA MET A 15 -9.52 2.04 -9.47
C MET A 15 -8.31 2.95 -9.68
N ILE A 16 -7.25 2.46 -10.35
CA ILE A 16 -6.06 3.26 -10.64
C ILE A 16 -6.36 4.38 -11.63
N ALA A 17 -7.21 4.13 -12.64
CA ALA A 17 -7.61 5.13 -13.63
C ALA A 17 -8.45 6.26 -13.01
N ASP A 18 -9.28 5.94 -12.04
CA ASP A 18 -10.15 6.89 -11.32
C ASP A 18 -9.39 7.67 -10.22
N ALA A 19 -8.15 7.28 -9.89
CA ALA A 19 -7.33 7.99 -8.92
C ALA A 19 -7.00 9.43 -9.38
N LYS A 20 -6.79 10.36 -8.44
CA LYS A 20 -6.42 11.76 -8.76
C LYS A 20 -5.08 11.87 -9.50
N TYR A 21 -4.14 10.97 -9.20
CA TYR A 21 -2.82 10.90 -9.83
C TYR A 21 -2.53 9.50 -10.42
N PRO A 22 -3.21 9.07 -11.51
CA PRO A 22 -3.22 7.69 -11.98
C PRO A 22 -1.83 7.10 -12.26
N SER A 23 -0.96 7.88 -12.92
CA SER A 23 0.39 7.41 -13.29
C SER A 23 1.25 7.14 -12.06
N ARG A 24 1.23 8.05 -11.06
CA ARG A 24 2.00 7.90 -9.82
C ARG A 24 1.42 6.77 -8.97
N THR A 25 0.10 6.68 -8.85
CA THR A 25 -0.60 5.55 -8.18
C THR A 25 -0.20 4.21 -8.80
N LYS A 26 -0.20 4.09 -10.14
CA LYS A 26 0.20 2.88 -10.85
C LYS A 26 1.63 2.46 -10.52
N GLN A 27 2.57 3.41 -10.52
CA GLN A 27 3.98 3.15 -10.21
C GLN A 27 4.17 2.67 -8.77
N VAL A 28 3.51 3.33 -7.82
CA VAL A 28 3.55 2.99 -6.38
C VAL A 28 2.90 1.62 -6.14
N PHE A 29 1.75 1.35 -6.76
CA PHE A 29 1.08 0.06 -6.64
C PHE A 29 1.93 -1.07 -7.20
N ASN A 30 2.52 -0.91 -8.39
CA ASN A 30 3.41 -1.93 -8.96
C ASN A 30 4.66 -2.17 -8.09
N PHE A 31 5.28 -1.11 -7.57
CA PHE A 31 6.39 -1.21 -6.62
C PHE A 31 5.98 -1.99 -5.36
N THR A 32 4.79 -1.71 -4.83
CA THR A 32 4.24 -2.40 -3.66
C THR A 32 4.05 -3.89 -3.94
N LEU A 33 3.47 -4.28 -5.08
CA LEU A 33 3.33 -5.69 -5.46
C LEU A 33 4.67 -6.43 -5.53
N ILE A 34 5.72 -5.76 -6.02
CA ILE A 34 7.08 -6.32 -6.06
C ILE A 34 7.60 -6.59 -4.64
N GLU A 35 7.46 -5.63 -3.71
CA GLU A 35 7.91 -5.81 -2.33
C GLU A 35 7.10 -6.89 -1.59
N MET A 36 5.78 -6.93 -1.80
CA MET A 36 4.90 -7.99 -1.26
C MET A 36 5.32 -9.37 -1.76
N LYS A 37 5.66 -9.50 -3.04
CA LYS A 37 6.12 -10.76 -3.63
C LYS A 37 7.44 -11.23 -3.03
N LYS A 38 8.40 -10.33 -2.79
CA LYS A 38 9.68 -10.64 -2.11
C LYS A 38 9.47 -11.22 -0.71
N LYS A 39 8.43 -10.76 -0.01
CA LYS A 39 8.04 -11.24 1.33
C LYS A 39 7.01 -12.38 1.29
N GLN A 40 6.73 -12.93 0.11
CA GLN A 40 5.81 -14.06 -0.12
C GLN A 40 4.37 -13.80 0.37
N LEU A 41 3.94 -12.54 0.42
CA LEU A 41 2.56 -12.21 0.77
C LEU A 41 1.58 -12.69 -0.32
N ARG A 42 0.37 -13.06 0.09
CA ARG A 42 -0.67 -13.60 -0.78
C ARG A 42 -1.99 -12.88 -0.51
N PRO A 43 -2.10 -11.59 -0.89
CA PRO A 43 -3.33 -10.86 -0.68
C PRO A 43 -4.46 -11.44 -1.54
N THR A 44 -5.69 -11.40 -1.01
CA THR A 44 -6.90 -11.67 -1.80
C THR A 44 -7.16 -10.53 -2.78
N HIS A 45 -8.06 -10.76 -3.75
CA HIS A 45 -8.45 -9.72 -4.70
C HIS A 45 -9.03 -8.48 -4.00
N THR A 46 -9.90 -8.68 -3.00
CA THR A 46 -10.46 -7.58 -2.19
C THR A 46 -9.37 -6.83 -1.43
N GLN A 47 -8.40 -7.53 -0.83
CA GLN A 47 -7.28 -6.87 -0.14
C GLN A 47 -6.44 -6.00 -1.10
N LEU A 48 -6.27 -6.43 -2.36
CA LEU A 48 -5.59 -5.65 -3.39
C LEU A 48 -6.36 -4.38 -3.76
N LEU A 49 -7.69 -4.44 -3.87
CA LEU A 49 -8.52 -3.26 -4.16
C LEU A 49 -8.45 -2.22 -3.04
N VAL A 50 -8.57 -2.66 -1.78
CA VAL A 50 -8.49 -1.76 -0.62
C VAL A 50 -7.08 -1.16 -0.51
N LEU A 51 -6.03 -1.96 -0.75
CA LEU A 51 -4.65 -1.48 -0.81
C LEU A 51 -4.44 -0.45 -1.93
N ALA A 52 -4.96 -0.72 -3.13
CA ALA A 52 -4.82 0.19 -4.26
C ALA A 52 -5.51 1.54 -3.96
N ASN A 53 -6.72 1.52 -3.39
CA ASN A 53 -7.41 2.71 -2.91
C ASN A 53 -6.56 3.50 -1.92
N HIS A 54 -6.08 2.83 -0.86
CA HIS A 54 -5.28 3.48 0.16
C HIS A 54 -4.01 4.14 -0.40
N LEU A 55 -3.28 3.44 -1.28
CA LEU A 55 -2.09 4.01 -1.93
C LEU A 55 -2.41 5.21 -2.81
N SER A 56 -3.58 5.26 -3.45
CA SER A 56 -3.99 6.45 -4.23
C SER A 56 -4.27 7.66 -3.34
N GLU A 57 -4.82 7.45 -2.15
CA GLU A 57 -5.03 8.52 -1.17
C GLU A 57 -3.69 9.00 -0.60
N MET A 58 -2.75 8.10 -0.30
CA MET A 58 -1.40 8.46 0.12
C MET A 58 -0.67 9.29 -0.96
N VAL A 59 -0.76 8.87 -2.22
CA VAL A 59 -0.20 9.64 -3.35
C VAL A 59 -0.83 11.02 -3.42
N THR A 60 -2.15 11.13 -3.24
CA THR A 60 -2.87 12.41 -3.22
C THR A 60 -2.36 13.30 -2.09
N ARG A 61 -2.24 12.78 -0.86
CA ARG A 61 -1.73 13.53 0.29
C ARG A 61 -0.30 14.03 0.08
N SER A 62 0.58 13.17 -0.44
CA SER A 62 1.95 13.52 -0.82
C SER A 62 1.99 14.66 -1.84
N ASN A 63 1.18 14.58 -2.91
CA ASN A 63 1.12 15.60 -3.95
C ASN A 63 0.55 16.94 -3.48
N GLU A 64 -0.35 16.92 -2.50
CA GLU A 64 -1.06 18.12 -2.00
C GLU A 64 -0.45 18.66 -0.71
N HIS A 65 0.65 18.07 -0.24
CA HIS A 65 1.28 18.38 1.05
C HIS A 65 0.29 18.29 2.23
N GLN A 66 -0.69 17.39 2.11
CA GLN A 66 -1.60 17.05 3.20
C GLN A 66 -0.97 15.98 4.09
N GLN A 67 -1.30 16.00 5.37
CA GLN A 67 -0.76 15.07 6.36
C GLN A 67 -1.90 14.23 6.93
N LEU A 68 -1.65 12.94 7.08
CA LEU A 68 -2.54 12.09 7.88
C LEU A 68 -2.42 12.50 9.35
N THR A 69 -3.53 12.50 10.09
CA THR A 69 -3.53 12.69 11.54
C THR A 69 -2.55 11.72 12.20
N ALA A 70 -1.86 12.19 13.24
CA ALA A 70 -0.96 11.35 14.02
C ALA A 70 -1.73 10.16 14.64
N VAL A 71 -1.10 8.99 14.62
CA VAL A 71 -1.58 7.77 15.28
C VAL A 71 -0.59 7.38 16.37
N ASP A 72 -1.05 6.74 17.44
CA ASP A 72 -0.16 6.20 18.48
C ASP A 72 0.57 4.96 17.93
N PRO A 73 1.91 4.98 17.80
CA PRO A 73 2.67 3.84 17.31
C PRO A 73 2.45 2.56 18.12
N LYS A 74 2.12 2.66 19.42
CA LYS A 74 1.87 1.51 20.29
C LYS A 74 0.70 0.65 19.84
N LEU A 75 -0.24 1.22 19.09
CA LEU A 75 -1.35 0.46 18.49
C LEU A 75 -0.87 -0.57 17.45
N PHE A 76 0.38 -0.45 16.99
CA PHE A 76 0.97 -1.26 15.93
C PHE A 76 2.08 -2.18 16.44
N ASP A 77 2.28 -2.30 17.76
CA ASP A 77 3.34 -3.14 18.36
C ASP A 77 3.22 -4.63 18.00
N GLN A 78 2.01 -5.09 17.65
CA GLN A 78 1.76 -6.47 17.21
C GLN A 78 1.94 -6.68 15.71
N VAL A 79 2.12 -5.61 14.93
CA VAL A 79 2.39 -5.72 13.50
C VAL A 79 3.77 -6.33 13.31
N SER A 80 3.87 -7.30 12.41
CA SER A 80 5.15 -7.95 12.20
C SER A 80 6.16 -7.01 11.56
N ARG A 81 7.43 -7.21 11.92
CA ARG A 81 8.57 -6.50 11.33
C ARG A 81 8.55 -6.55 9.79
N SER A 82 8.18 -7.71 9.22
CA SER A 82 8.09 -7.87 7.76
C SER A 82 7.06 -6.94 7.12
N ALA A 83 5.89 -6.76 7.75
CA ALA A 83 4.86 -5.86 7.28
C ALA A 83 5.29 -4.39 7.41
N MET A 84 5.91 -4.03 8.54
CA MET A 84 6.46 -2.69 8.76
C MET A 84 7.56 -2.32 7.75
N GLU A 85 8.48 -3.25 7.44
CA GLU A 85 9.54 -3.03 6.46
C GLU A 85 9.01 -2.75 5.05
N ILE A 86 7.92 -3.40 4.63
CA ILE A 86 7.29 -3.09 3.33
C ILE A 86 6.66 -1.70 3.39
N ALA A 87 5.93 -1.40 4.45
CA ALA A 87 5.27 -0.10 4.61
C ALA A 87 6.26 1.05 4.56
N GLU A 88 7.38 0.94 5.28
CA GLU A 88 8.44 1.93 5.25
C GLU A 88 9.04 2.13 3.85
N LYS A 89 9.31 1.05 3.11
CA LYS A 89 9.81 1.17 1.72
C LYS A 89 8.82 1.85 0.81
N VAL A 90 7.54 1.56 0.97
CA VAL A 90 6.47 2.14 0.14
C VAL A 90 6.26 3.61 0.49
N THR A 91 6.22 3.99 1.77
CA THR A 91 6.12 5.41 2.18
C THR A 91 7.34 6.20 1.72
N ASN A 92 8.54 5.63 1.82
CA ASN A 92 9.76 6.26 1.31
C ASN A 92 9.75 6.40 -0.22
N LYS A 93 9.18 5.43 -0.94
CA LYS A 93 9.01 5.51 -2.40
C LYS A 93 8.00 6.60 -2.80
N ILE A 94 6.97 6.83 -2.00
CA ILE A 94 6.02 7.92 -2.23
C ILE A 94 6.68 9.26 -1.89
N GLY A 95 7.28 9.41 -0.71
CA GLY A 95 7.87 10.67 -0.25
C GLY A 95 6.84 11.71 0.20
N ASP A 96 7.27 12.73 0.95
CA ASP A 96 6.42 13.83 1.43
C ASP A 96 5.17 13.37 2.20
N LEU A 97 5.34 12.33 3.02
CA LEU A 97 4.28 11.72 3.83
C LEU A 97 4.57 11.87 5.32
N ALA A 98 3.50 11.91 6.11
CA ALA A 98 3.61 11.84 7.57
C ALA A 98 4.23 10.50 8.00
N GLU A 99 4.97 10.48 9.11
CA GLU A 99 5.50 9.23 9.66
C GLU A 99 4.37 8.23 9.99
N SER A 100 3.19 8.72 10.36
CA SER A 100 2.02 7.92 10.74
C SER A 100 1.53 6.98 9.63
N GLU A 101 1.81 7.30 8.38
CA GLU A 101 1.35 6.58 7.18
C GLU A 101 1.88 5.14 7.14
N LYS A 102 3.14 4.93 7.56
CA LYS A 102 3.75 3.58 7.53
C LYS A 102 3.01 2.63 8.48
N TYR A 103 2.49 3.14 9.60
CA TYR A 103 1.76 2.33 10.56
C TYR A 103 0.42 1.86 9.99
N VAL A 104 -0.39 2.76 9.44
CA VAL A 104 -1.69 2.39 8.85
C VAL A 104 -1.50 1.48 7.64
N LEU A 105 -0.55 1.80 6.76
CA LEU A 105 -0.25 0.99 5.58
C LEU A 105 0.19 -0.44 5.97
N SER A 106 0.93 -0.59 7.07
CA SER A 106 1.45 -1.90 7.50
C SER A 106 0.35 -2.96 7.73
N ILE A 107 -0.86 -2.53 8.12
CA ILE A 107 -2.01 -3.43 8.36
C ILE A 107 -2.42 -4.18 7.10
N HIS A 108 -2.31 -3.57 5.92
CA HIS A 108 -2.60 -4.25 4.65
C HIS A 108 -1.66 -5.43 4.42
N PHE A 109 -0.39 -5.27 4.76
CA PHE A 109 0.61 -6.32 4.61
C PHE A 109 0.46 -7.39 5.69
N GLU A 110 0.15 -6.99 6.93
CA GLU A 110 -0.11 -7.93 8.01
C GLU A 110 -1.31 -8.82 7.69
N ALA A 111 -2.40 -8.25 7.18
CA ALA A 111 -3.59 -8.99 6.77
C ALA A 111 -3.36 -9.89 5.54
N ALA A 112 -2.39 -9.57 4.69
CA ALA A 112 -2.02 -10.36 3.51
C ALA A 112 -1.03 -11.50 3.81
N LYS A 113 -0.56 -11.62 5.06
CA LYS A 113 0.16 -12.81 5.51
C LYS A 113 -0.81 -13.97 5.60
N GLN A 114 -0.42 -15.13 5.08
CA GLN A 114 -1.14 -16.36 5.38
C GLN A 114 -1.00 -16.61 6.88
N LYS A 115 -2.15 -16.76 7.56
CA LYS A 115 -2.15 -17.43 8.86
C LYS A 115 -1.80 -18.90 8.57
N ALA A 116 -0.73 -19.38 9.18
CA ALA A 116 -0.36 -20.79 9.14
C ALA A 116 -1.51 -21.66 9.69
#